data_AF-A0A356TFW2-F1
#
_entry.id   AF-A0A356TFW2-F1
#
_cell.length_a   1.000
_cell.length_b   1.000
_cell.length_c   1.000
_cell.angle_alpha   90.00
_cell.angle_beta   90.00
_cell.angle_gamma   90.00
#
_symmetry.space_group_name_H-M   'P 1'
#
loop_
_entity.id
_entity.type
_entity.pdbx_description
1 polymer ?
#
loop_
_entity_poly.entity_id
_entity_poly.type
_entity_poly.pdbx_seq_one_letter_code
_entity_poly.pdbx_strand_id
1 'polypeptide(L)'
;MIDTSAEGLPEQSPLDLEGELESDNPKGRLWETCAARGLAPPRLRHAMAGSRHRVEMELTVGEWELSSGVHGGASRKVAEQLASRALLEELDALGQEEPASCPPPSHAERVEQAIGDDVFDVDEDDAERLRRSNPKGQVYEWCQRQKPPVRRPRFAARRVRGATLVRARLETCALETPWFRAPRRKEAEHAAAEALLHLLPASDDAPDLDVSATANPRTLLNELVQSGELAACRVDVTGRSGPDHAPRFTAEGVARFPDGSEVRAAPFAGASKREAVGAAARALLVIVQGDSGSLSMSPIVKDGGALDA
;
A
#
# COMPACT_ATOMS: atom_id res chain seq x y z
N MET A 1 26.75 -26.64 24.11
CA MET A 1 25.85 -27.21 25.13
C MET A 1 25.18 -26.00 25.77
N ILE A 2 23.99 -25.64 25.31
CA ILE A 2 23.27 -24.44 25.79
C ILE A 2 22.30 -24.95 26.85
N ASP A 3 22.54 -24.51 28.08
CA ASP A 3 21.79 -24.89 29.27
C ASP A 3 20.49 -24.06 29.29
N THR A 4 19.41 -24.63 28.76
CA THR A 4 18.08 -24.01 28.80
C THR A 4 17.49 -24.24 30.18
N SER A 5 17.94 -23.47 31.16
CA SER A 5 17.30 -23.39 32.48
C SER A 5 15.95 -22.69 32.31
N ALA A 6 14.91 -23.49 32.07
CA ALA A 6 13.52 -23.06 32.19
C ALA A 6 13.23 -22.85 33.68
N GLU A 7 13.35 -21.61 34.15
CA GLU A 7 12.83 -21.20 35.45
C GLU A 7 11.33 -21.53 35.49
N GLY A 8 10.97 -22.44 36.40
CA GLY A 8 9.60 -22.88 36.61
C GLY A 8 8.75 -21.74 37.14
N LEU A 9 7.96 -21.12 36.26
CA LEU A 9 6.85 -20.28 36.67
C LEU A 9 5.86 -21.15 37.45
N PRO A 10 5.33 -20.65 38.57
CA PRO A 10 4.35 -21.40 39.37
C PRO A 10 3.14 -21.74 38.49
N GLU A 11 2.86 -23.03 38.32
CA GLU A 11 1.63 -23.50 37.70
C GLU A 11 0.45 -23.10 38.61
N GLN A 12 -0.18 -21.97 38.31
CA GLN A 12 -1.43 -21.58 38.94
C GLN A 12 -2.49 -22.63 38.61
N SER A 13 -3.22 -23.08 39.64
CA SER A 13 -4.23 -24.11 39.43
C SER A 13 -5.35 -23.57 38.52
N PRO A 14 -5.87 -24.36 37.57
CA PRO A 14 -6.92 -23.90 36.65
C PRO A 14 -8.19 -23.38 37.33
N LEU A 15 -8.48 -23.86 38.53
CA LEU A 15 -9.66 -23.46 39.32
C LEU A 15 -9.51 -22.07 39.93
N ASP A 16 -8.30 -21.71 40.36
CA ASP A 16 -8.02 -20.39 40.93
C ASP A 16 -8.14 -19.30 39.86
N LEU A 17 -7.64 -19.58 38.65
CA LEU A 17 -7.72 -18.67 37.50
C LEU A 17 -9.18 -18.40 37.07
N GLU A 18 -10.04 -19.43 37.08
CA GLU A 18 -11.46 -19.26 36.73
C GLU A 18 -12.20 -18.36 37.72
N GLY A 19 -11.92 -18.51 39.02
CA GLY A 19 -12.50 -17.65 40.06
C GLY A 19 -12.05 -16.19 39.96
N GLU A 20 -10.77 -15.95 39.69
CA GLU A 20 -10.25 -14.59 39.48
C GLU A 20 -10.90 -13.91 38.26
N LEU A 21 -11.01 -14.62 37.14
CA LEU A 21 -11.61 -14.08 35.91
C LEU A 21 -13.11 -13.81 36.05
N GLU A 22 -13.81 -14.60 36.85
CA GLU A 22 -15.23 -14.37 37.15
C GLU A 22 -15.42 -13.13 38.04
N SER A 23 -14.53 -12.90 39.00
CA SER A 23 -14.57 -11.72 39.87
C SER A 23 -14.19 -10.42 39.16
N ASP A 24 -13.19 -10.44 38.27
CA ASP A 24 -12.71 -9.23 37.58
C ASP A 24 -13.59 -8.86 36.36
N ASN A 25 -14.33 -9.83 35.80
CA ASN A 25 -15.22 -9.66 34.65
C ASN A 25 -14.61 -8.80 33.52
N PRO A 26 -13.42 -9.15 33.00
CA PRO A 26 -12.71 -8.32 32.03
C PRO A 26 -13.49 -8.15 30.73
N LYS A 27 -14.28 -9.14 30.31
CA LYS A 27 -15.18 -9.01 29.16
C LYS A 27 -16.20 -7.88 29.37
N GLY A 28 -16.90 -7.83 30.50
CA GLY A 28 -17.85 -6.74 30.77
C GLY A 28 -17.19 -5.36 30.68
N ARG A 29 -16.06 -5.21 31.36
CA ARG A 29 -15.27 -3.96 31.37
C ARG A 29 -14.79 -3.54 29.98
N LEU A 30 -14.36 -4.48 29.14
CA LEU A 30 -13.95 -4.20 27.76
C LEU A 30 -15.09 -3.61 26.93
N TRP A 31 -16.29 -4.19 27.05
CA TRP A 31 -17.47 -3.73 26.32
C TRP A 31 -17.95 -2.36 26.80
N GLU A 32 -17.98 -2.15 28.11
CA GLU A 32 -18.29 -0.85 28.71
C GLU A 32 -17.29 0.22 28.27
N THR A 33 -15.99 -0.09 28.23
CA THR A 33 -14.94 0.83 27.77
C THR A 33 -15.09 1.17 26.29
N CYS A 34 -15.41 0.18 25.44
CA CYS A 34 -15.68 0.42 24.03
C CYS A 34 -16.89 1.34 23.85
N ALA A 35 -17.99 1.07 24.56
CA ALA A 35 -19.20 1.89 24.50
C ALA A 35 -18.94 3.32 25.00
N ALA A 36 -18.24 3.48 26.12
CA ALA A 36 -17.91 4.78 26.71
C ALA A 36 -17.02 5.63 25.81
N ARG A 37 -16.10 5.00 25.06
CA ARG A 37 -15.19 5.68 24.11
C ARG A 37 -15.77 5.80 22.69
N GLY A 38 -17.01 5.37 22.46
CA GLY A 38 -17.64 5.38 21.13
C GLY A 38 -16.95 4.48 20.09
N LEU A 39 -16.27 3.43 20.55
CA LEU A 39 -15.57 2.46 19.72
C LEU A 39 -16.53 1.37 19.23
N ALA A 40 -16.23 0.81 18.05
CA ALA A 40 -16.91 -0.40 17.61
C ALA A 40 -16.60 -1.58 18.56
N PRO A 41 -17.54 -2.52 18.76
CA PRO A 41 -17.27 -3.69 19.59
C PRO A 41 -16.13 -4.55 18.99
N PRO A 42 -15.35 -5.25 19.82
CA PRO A 42 -14.24 -6.08 19.36
C PRO A 42 -14.73 -7.25 18.51
N ARG A 43 -13.98 -7.58 17.46
CA ARG A 43 -14.18 -8.79 16.65
C ARG A 43 -13.60 -9.99 17.36
N LEU A 44 -14.31 -11.12 17.35
CA LEU A 44 -13.91 -12.33 18.05
C LEU A 44 -13.70 -13.47 17.04
N ARG A 45 -12.51 -14.07 17.06
CA ARG A 45 -12.19 -15.32 16.36
C ARG A 45 -12.05 -16.44 17.38
N HIS A 46 -12.76 -17.54 17.14
CA HIS A 46 -12.73 -18.72 18.01
C HIS A 46 -12.38 -19.97 17.21
N ALA A 47 -11.54 -20.81 17.78
CA ALA A 47 -11.19 -22.12 17.25
C ALA A 47 -11.09 -23.15 18.39
N MET A 48 -11.18 -24.43 18.04
CA MET A 48 -10.83 -25.53 18.94
C MET A 48 -9.52 -26.18 18.49
N ALA A 49 -8.61 -26.43 19.42
CA ALA A 49 -7.36 -27.13 19.20
C ALA A 49 -7.28 -28.30 20.18
N GLY A 50 -7.70 -29.48 19.71
CA GLY A 50 -7.93 -30.64 20.58
C GLY A 50 -9.07 -30.38 21.56
N SER A 51 -8.82 -30.57 22.85
CA SER A 51 -9.78 -30.30 23.92
C SER A 51 -9.78 -28.85 24.43
N ARG A 52 -8.94 -27.97 23.89
CA ARG A 52 -8.80 -26.58 24.36
C ARG A 52 -9.45 -25.61 23.39
N HIS A 53 -10.07 -24.58 23.97
CA HIS A 53 -10.60 -23.45 23.21
C HIS A 53 -9.49 -22.43 22.99
N ARG A 54 -9.43 -21.86 21.79
CA ARG A 54 -8.54 -20.75 21.42
C ARG A 54 -9.36 -19.56 20.96
N VAL A 55 -9.10 -18.40 21.55
CA VAL A 55 -9.81 -17.15 21.22
C VAL A 55 -8.80 -16.07 20.92
N GLU A 56 -9.06 -15.28 19.90
CA GLU A 56 -8.38 -14.04 19.56
C GLU A 56 -9.44 -12.94 19.43
N MET A 57 -9.17 -11.77 19.99
CA MET A 57 -10.01 -10.58 19.86
C MET A 57 -9.23 -9.46 19.16
N GLU A 58 -9.88 -8.78 18.22
CA GLU A 58 -9.33 -7.65 17.46
C GLU A 58 -10.22 -6.41 17.70
N LEU A 59 -9.63 -5.25 18.01
CA LEU A 59 -10.35 -3.99 18.23
C LEU A 59 -9.72 -2.87 17.38
N THR A 60 -10.55 -2.08 16.70
CA THR A 60 -10.10 -0.92 15.92
C THR A 60 -10.34 0.37 16.70
N VAL A 61 -9.27 1.15 16.92
CA VAL A 61 -9.28 2.44 17.63
C VAL A 61 -8.69 3.51 16.70
N GLY A 62 -9.55 4.26 16.01
CA GLY A 62 -9.09 5.22 14.99
C GLY A 62 -8.40 4.50 13.82
N GLU A 63 -7.11 4.78 13.62
CA GLU A 63 -6.27 4.11 12.62
C GLU A 63 -5.50 2.89 13.16
N TRP A 64 -5.69 2.55 14.45
CA TRP A 64 -4.97 1.47 15.10
C TRP A 64 -5.81 0.21 15.18
N GLU A 65 -5.16 -0.92 14.94
CA GLU A 65 -5.74 -2.25 15.17
C GLU A 65 -4.99 -2.90 16.34
N LEU A 66 -5.72 -3.16 17.42
CA LEU A 66 -5.24 -3.88 18.59
C LEU A 66 -5.66 -5.35 18.45
N SER A 67 -4.78 -6.27 18.84
CA SER A 67 -5.09 -7.71 18.93
C SER A 67 -4.71 -8.22 20.31
N SER A 68 -5.56 -9.06 20.90
CA SER A 68 -5.22 -9.77 22.14
C SER A 68 -4.15 -10.83 21.93
N GLY A 69 -3.88 -11.25 20.69
CA GLY A 69 -3.23 -12.52 20.39
C GLY A 69 -4.14 -13.73 20.69
N VAL A 70 -3.61 -14.94 20.53
CA VAL A 70 -4.38 -16.19 20.72
C VAL A 70 -4.27 -16.69 22.16
N HIS A 71 -5.39 -16.71 22.87
CA HIS A 71 -5.49 -17.18 24.26
C HIS A 71 -6.22 -18.51 24.35
N GLY A 72 -5.70 -19.41 25.19
CA GLY A 72 -6.18 -20.79 25.32
C GLY A 72 -6.83 -21.09 26.67
N GLY A 73 -8.00 -21.71 26.68
CA GLY A 73 -8.73 -22.08 27.92
C GLY A 73 -9.28 -23.51 27.89
N ALA A 74 -9.52 -24.07 29.08
CA ALA A 74 -10.25 -25.34 29.23
C ALA A 74 -11.71 -25.21 28.78
N SER A 75 -12.28 -24.00 28.92
CA SER A 75 -13.58 -23.64 28.39
C SER A 75 -13.48 -22.42 27.47
N ARG A 76 -14.49 -22.24 26.62
CA ARG A 76 -14.63 -21.04 25.79
C ARG A 76 -14.70 -19.77 26.64
N LYS A 77 -15.45 -19.81 27.76
CA LYS A 77 -15.61 -18.68 28.68
C LYS A 77 -14.26 -18.18 29.18
N VAL A 78 -13.39 -19.09 29.63
CA VAL A 78 -12.04 -18.74 30.11
C VAL A 78 -11.19 -18.13 29.00
N ALA A 79 -11.16 -18.75 27.82
CA ALA A 79 -10.38 -18.24 26.69
C ALA A 79 -10.84 -16.82 26.27
N GLU A 80 -12.15 -16.55 26.28
CA GLU A 80 -12.70 -15.22 26.00
C GLU A 80 -12.35 -14.19 27.07
N GLN A 81 -12.39 -14.56 28.36
CA GLN A 81 -12.03 -13.64 29.45
C GLN A 81 -10.54 -13.28 29.41
N LEU A 82 -9.66 -14.27 29.16
CA LEU A 82 -8.22 -14.04 28.98
C LEU A 82 -7.93 -13.12 27.78
N ALA A 83 -8.57 -13.37 26.63
CA ALA A 83 -8.44 -12.50 25.46
C ALA A 83 -8.97 -11.08 25.74
N SER A 84 -10.07 -10.95 26.48
CA SER A 84 -10.65 -9.65 26.86
C SER A 84 -9.71 -8.87 27.79
N ARG A 85 -9.09 -9.54 28.77
CA ARG A 85 -8.13 -8.94 29.70
C ARG A 85 -6.90 -8.42 28.96
N ALA A 86 -6.31 -9.24 28.09
CA ALA A 86 -5.16 -8.83 27.29
C ALA A 86 -5.49 -7.61 26.42
N LEU A 87 -6.67 -7.58 25.78
CA LEU A 87 -7.07 -6.44 24.95
C LEU A 87 -7.36 -5.17 25.76
N LEU A 88 -7.86 -5.30 26.99
CA LEU A 88 -8.01 -4.19 27.93
C LEU A 88 -6.67 -3.59 28.32
N GLU A 89 -5.68 -4.43 28.65
CA GLU A 89 -4.33 -3.98 28.99
C GLU A 89 -3.70 -3.17 27.85
N GLU A 90 -3.85 -3.63 26.60
CA GLU A 90 -3.42 -2.88 25.40
C GLU A 90 -4.18 -1.54 25.23
N LEU A 91 -5.51 -1.55 25.46
CA LEU A 91 -6.35 -0.35 25.33
C LEU A 91 -6.09 0.69 26.43
N ASP A 92 -5.72 0.24 27.62
CA ASP A 92 -5.32 1.09 28.74
C ASP A 92 -3.92 1.67 28.53
N ALA A 93 -2.97 0.86 28.05
CA ALA A 93 -1.65 1.33 27.66
C ALA A 93 -1.73 2.44 26.60
N LEU A 94 -2.67 2.31 25.65
CA LEU A 94 -2.95 3.31 24.63
C LEU A 94 -3.56 4.61 25.21
N GLY A 95 -4.32 4.51 26.30
CA GLY A 95 -5.00 5.64 26.94
C GLY A 95 -4.14 6.43 27.94
N GLN A 96 -3.06 5.83 28.45
CA GLN A 96 -2.13 6.50 29.39
C GLN A 96 -1.13 7.45 28.70
N GLU A 97 -1.21 7.62 27.38
CA GLU A 97 -0.41 8.58 26.63
C GLU A 97 -1.06 9.99 26.58
N GLU A 98 -1.30 10.65 27.73
CA GLU A 98 -1.52 12.12 27.84
C GLU A 98 -0.95 12.72 29.15
N PRO A 99 -0.59 14.03 29.21
CA PRO A 99 0.74 14.45 29.66
C PRO A 99 0.78 15.18 31.03
N ALA A 100 1.71 14.79 31.92
CA ALA A 100 2.24 15.69 32.97
C ALA A 100 3.58 15.23 33.58
N SER A 101 4.60 16.11 33.48
CA SER A 101 5.63 16.46 34.50
C SER A 101 6.66 15.40 35.01
N CYS A 102 7.94 15.58 34.65
CA CYS A 102 9.19 14.85 35.00
C CYS A 102 9.57 14.66 36.50
N PRO A 103 10.60 13.84 36.88
CA PRO A 103 11.11 12.57 36.30
C PRO A 103 11.56 11.47 37.33
N PRO A 104 11.49 10.18 36.96
CA PRO A 104 12.61 9.22 37.10
C PRO A 104 13.06 8.72 35.70
N PRO A 105 14.24 8.07 35.55
CA PRO A 105 14.89 7.88 34.23
C PRO A 105 13.97 7.16 33.25
N SER A 106 13.90 7.72 32.06
CA SER A 106 12.74 7.62 31.20
C SER A 106 12.65 6.28 30.47
N HIS A 107 11.42 5.80 30.26
CA HIS A 107 11.16 4.73 29.29
C HIS A 107 11.53 5.15 27.87
N ALA A 108 11.69 6.46 27.60
CA ALA A 108 12.25 7.00 26.37
C ALA A 108 13.73 6.65 26.21
N GLU A 109 14.55 6.72 27.28
CA GLU A 109 15.95 6.27 27.24
C GLU A 109 16.05 4.75 27.07
N ARG A 110 15.15 3.95 27.67
CA ARG A 110 15.13 2.49 27.44
C ARG A 110 14.62 2.09 26.06
N VAL A 111 13.77 2.91 25.45
CA VAL A 111 13.27 2.70 24.08
C VAL A 111 14.26 3.19 23.04
N GLU A 112 14.93 4.33 23.25
CA GLU A 112 16.05 4.78 22.40
C GLU A 112 17.21 3.80 22.47
N GLN A 113 17.39 3.07 23.57
CA GLN A 113 18.41 2.02 23.70
C GLN A 113 17.99 0.64 23.14
N ALA A 114 16.70 0.43 22.86
CA ALA A 114 16.16 -0.81 22.28
C ALA A 114 15.79 -0.68 20.79
N ILE A 115 15.60 0.54 20.29
CA ILE A 115 15.66 0.86 18.87
C ILE A 115 17.16 0.92 18.57
N GLY A 116 17.72 -0.15 17.99
CA GLY A 116 19.15 -0.16 17.62
C GLY A 116 19.55 1.08 16.81
N ASP A 117 20.86 1.36 16.75
CA ASP A 117 21.56 2.59 16.31
C ASP A 117 21.10 3.28 15.00
N ASP A 118 20.11 2.76 14.28
CA ASP A 118 19.65 3.22 12.96
C ASP A 118 18.34 4.03 13.04
N VAL A 119 18.34 5.12 13.83
CA VAL A 119 17.31 6.16 13.74
C VAL A 119 17.87 7.38 13.01
N PHE A 120 17.25 7.73 11.89
CA PHE A 120 17.64 8.86 11.05
C PHE A 120 16.66 10.02 11.23
N ASP A 121 17.14 11.18 11.66
CA ASP A 121 16.33 12.38 11.77
C ASP A 121 16.14 13.03 10.39
N VAL A 122 14.90 13.44 10.11
CA VAL A 122 14.53 14.17 8.89
C VAL A 122 14.41 15.64 9.26
N ASP A 123 15.34 16.46 8.77
CA ASP A 123 15.29 17.91 8.95
C ASP A 123 14.28 18.58 7.99
N GLU A 124 14.07 19.89 8.15
CA GLU A 124 13.06 20.62 7.36
C GLU A 124 13.44 20.74 5.88
N ASP A 125 14.74 20.85 5.56
CA ASP A 125 15.24 20.96 4.20
C ASP A 125 15.03 19.63 3.45
N ASP A 126 15.35 18.51 4.10
CA ASP A 126 15.04 17.17 3.59
C ASP A 126 13.54 16.94 3.48
N ALA A 127 12.74 17.38 4.47
CA ALA A 127 11.30 17.29 4.41
C ALA A 127 10.71 18.05 3.21
N GLU A 128 11.27 19.20 2.84
CA GLU A 128 10.85 19.94 1.65
C GLU A 128 11.28 19.23 0.35
N ARG A 129 12.52 18.74 0.28
CA ARG A 129 13.03 17.94 -0.84
C ARG A 129 12.16 16.70 -1.09
N LEU A 130 11.88 15.93 -0.04
CA LEU A 130 11.06 14.73 -0.05
C LEU A 130 9.60 15.01 -0.48
N ARG A 131 9.04 16.15 -0.06
CA ARG A 131 7.70 16.58 -0.51
C ARG A 131 7.66 16.83 -2.02
N ARG A 132 8.72 17.40 -2.60
CA ARG A 132 8.81 17.70 -4.04
C ARG A 132 9.06 16.45 -4.88
N SER A 133 9.88 15.50 -4.42
CA SER A 133 10.22 14.29 -5.18
C SER A 133 9.15 13.19 -5.13
N ASN A 134 8.24 13.23 -4.15
CA ASN A 134 7.16 12.24 -3.96
C ASN A 134 7.62 10.76 -4.03
N PRO A 135 8.62 10.37 -3.21
CA PRO A 135 9.21 9.03 -3.27
C PRO A 135 8.21 7.91 -2.99
N LYS A 136 7.21 8.16 -2.13
CA LYS A 136 6.13 7.20 -1.84
C LYS A 136 5.31 6.84 -3.09
N GLY A 137 5.04 7.83 -3.95
CA GLY A 137 4.40 7.59 -5.24
C GLY A 137 5.25 6.70 -6.14
N GLN A 138 6.54 7.01 -6.23
CA GLN A 138 7.50 6.23 -7.03
C GLN A 138 7.60 4.76 -6.58
N VAL A 139 7.64 4.49 -5.27
CA VAL A 139 7.62 3.12 -4.75
C VAL A 139 6.33 2.39 -5.16
N TYR A 140 5.18 3.06 -5.08
CA TYR A 140 3.90 2.47 -5.47
C TYR A 140 3.80 2.20 -6.96
N GLU A 141 4.39 3.05 -7.79
CA GLU A 141 4.48 2.84 -9.24
C GLU A 141 5.42 1.67 -9.55
N TRP A 142 6.59 1.62 -8.92
CA TRP A 142 7.52 0.49 -9.06
C TRP A 142 6.84 -0.84 -8.71
N CYS A 143 6.12 -0.91 -7.58
CA CYS A 143 5.42 -2.12 -7.15
C CYS A 143 4.37 -2.59 -8.19
N GLN A 144 3.70 -1.64 -8.85
CA GLN A 144 2.69 -1.92 -9.87
C GLN A 144 3.30 -2.36 -11.21
N ARG A 145 4.51 -1.89 -11.55
CA ARG A 145 5.22 -2.26 -12.78
C ARG A 145 5.76 -3.69 -12.76
N GLN A 146 6.03 -4.24 -11.58
CA GLN A 146 6.56 -5.60 -11.44
C GLN A 146 5.61 -6.67 -12.01
N LYS A 147 6.19 -7.72 -12.61
CA LYS A 147 5.46 -8.88 -13.13
C LYS A 147 6.05 -10.17 -12.51
N PRO A 148 5.36 -10.81 -11.56
CA PRO A 148 4.02 -10.50 -11.04
C PRO A 148 3.98 -9.20 -10.21
N PRO A 149 2.80 -8.55 -10.08
CA PRO A 149 2.67 -7.34 -9.27
C PRO A 149 3.09 -7.56 -7.84
N VAL A 150 3.92 -6.66 -7.33
CA VAL A 150 4.41 -6.68 -5.96
C VAL A 150 3.41 -5.97 -5.05
N ARG A 151 3.18 -6.52 -3.84
CA ARG A 151 2.30 -5.87 -2.85
C ARG A 151 2.90 -4.53 -2.41
N ARG A 152 2.04 -3.56 -2.12
CA ARG A 152 2.48 -2.24 -1.63
C ARG A 152 3.21 -2.38 -0.28
N PRO A 153 4.24 -1.55 -0.01
CA PRO A 153 4.92 -1.56 1.27
C PRO A 153 3.98 -1.12 2.39
N ARG A 154 4.18 -1.70 3.56
CA ARG A 154 3.55 -1.30 4.82
C ARG A 154 4.45 -0.30 5.54
N PHE A 155 3.85 0.74 6.09
CA PHE A 155 4.55 1.75 6.88
C PHE A 155 4.18 1.54 8.34
N ALA A 156 5.14 1.09 9.15
CA ALA A 156 4.98 1.02 10.59
C ALA A 156 5.34 2.37 11.19
N ALA A 157 4.42 2.97 11.94
CA ALA A 157 4.61 4.27 12.56
C ALA A 157 4.52 4.17 14.09
N ARG A 158 5.38 4.91 14.78
CA ARG A 158 5.39 5.04 16.25
C ARG A 158 5.51 6.51 16.62
N ARG A 159 4.71 6.98 17.57
CA ARG A 159 4.90 8.33 18.13
C ARG A 159 5.97 8.33 19.20
N VAL A 160 6.79 9.36 19.20
CA VAL A 160 7.76 9.69 20.25
C VAL A 160 7.58 11.17 20.61
N ARG A 161 8.13 11.62 21.74
CA ARG A 161 7.90 13.00 22.22
C ARG A 161 8.27 14.04 21.15
N GLY A 162 7.26 14.68 20.57
CA GLY A 162 7.41 15.73 19.56
C GLY A 162 7.68 15.25 18.13
N ALA A 163 7.72 13.94 17.86
CA ALA A 163 8.01 13.41 16.53
C ALA A 163 7.30 12.07 16.25
N THR A 164 7.32 11.66 14.98
CA THR A 164 6.88 10.34 14.52
C THR A 164 8.07 9.59 13.94
N LEU A 165 8.28 8.36 14.39
CA LEU A 165 9.19 7.39 13.79
C LEU A 165 8.42 6.55 12.77
N VAL A 166 8.95 6.40 11.57
CA VAL A 166 8.37 5.54 10.54
C VAL A 166 9.44 4.66 9.91
N ARG A 167 9.08 3.40 9.62
CA ARG A 167 9.86 2.52 8.74
C ARG A 167 8.96 1.91 7.67
N ALA A 168 9.53 1.65 6.50
CA ALA A 168 8.85 0.98 5.41
C ALA A 168 9.26 -0.49 5.34
N ARG A 169 8.30 -1.38 5.08
CA ARG A 169 8.54 -2.82 4.89
C ARG A 169 7.86 -3.32 3.64
N LEU A 170 8.61 -4.01 2.80
CA LEU A 170 8.12 -4.65 1.58
C LEU A 170 8.26 -6.17 1.71
N GLU A 171 7.19 -6.82 2.18
CA GLU A 171 7.18 -8.24 2.56
C GLU A 171 7.60 -9.18 1.42
N THR A 172 7.17 -8.88 0.20
CA THR A 172 7.46 -9.67 -1.02
C THR A 172 8.94 -9.78 -1.35
N CYS A 173 9.73 -8.77 -0.98
CA CYS A 173 11.17 -8.72 -1.25
C CYS A 173 11.99 -8.87 0.04
N ALA A 174 11.32 -9.11 1.18
CA ALA A 174 11.92 -9.10 2.51
C ALA A 174 12.78 -7.85 2.79
N LEU A 175 12.39 -6.70 2.25
CA LEU A 175 13.09 -5.42 2.45
C LEU A 175 12.46 -4.65 3.61
N GLU A 176 13.31 -4.05 4.44
CA GLU A 176 12.93 -3.19 5.56
C GLU A 176 13.92 -2.02 5.64
N THR A 177 13.41 -0.82 5.90
CA THR A 177 14.25 0.36 6.08
C THR A 177 14.59 0.58 7.56
N PRO A 178 15.61 1.40 7.85
CA PRO A 178 15.77 2.03 9.16
C PRO A 178 14.54 2.82 9.62
N TRP A 179 14.57 3.28 10.87
CA TRP A 179 13.56 4.19 11.39
C TRP A 179 13.90 5.63 11.03
N PHE A 180 12.92 6.37 10.50
CA PHE A 180 13.04 7.79 10.18
C PHE A 180 12.19 8.62 11.13
N ARG A 181 12.78 9.61 11.79
CA ARG A 181 12.14 10.49 12.76
C ARG A 181 11.82 11.83 12.10
N ALA A 182 10.57 12.27 12.14
CA ALA A 182 10.19 13.60 11.66
C ALA A 182 9.09 14.22 12.53
N PRO A 183 8.93 15.56 12.56
CA PRO A 183 7.84 16.22 13.29
C PRO A 183 6.46 15.74 12.82
N ARG A 184 6.30 15.48 11.52
CA ARG A 184 5.05 14.97 10.94
C ARG A 184 5.23 13.57 10.35
N ARG A 185 4.24 12.70 10.59
CA ARG A 185 4.20 11.33 10.05
C ARG A 185 4.46 11.26 8.54
N LYS A 186 3.88 12.17 7.76
CA LYS A 186 4.04 12.18 6.30
C LYS A 186 5.49 12.35 5.87
N GLU A 187 6.25 13.20 6.56
CA GLU A 187 7.65 13.48 6.24
C GLU A 187 8.51 12.24 6.51
N ALA A 188 8.32 11.59 7.66
CA ALA A 188 8.96 10.31 7.98
C ALA A 188 8.57 9.17 7.02
N GLU A 189 7.30 9.11 6.56
CA GLU A 189 6.87 8.16 5.52
C GLU A 189 7.56 8.40 4.18
N HIS A 190 7.75 9.66 3.77
CA HIS A 190 8.47 9.97 2.53
C HIS A 190 9.95 9.60 2.62
N ALA A 191 10.61 9.87 3.76
CA ALA A 191 12.00 9.47 3.98
C ALA A 191 12.17 7.94 3.96
N ALA A 192 11.29 7.21 4.66
CA ALA A 192 11.28 5.75 4.62
C ALA A 192 11.00 5.21 3.20
N ALA A 193 10.14 5.86 2.41
CA ALA A 193 9.90 5.47 1.03
C ALA A 193 11.12 5.71 0.13
N GLU A 194 11.84 6.82 0.31
CA GLU A 194 13.07 7.10 -0.43
C GLU A 194 14.17 6.08 -0.11
N ALA A 195 14.41 5.80 1.17
CA ALA A 195 15.34 4.77 1.59
C ALA A 195 14.97 3.40 0.99
N LEU A 196 13.67 3.09 0.91
CA LEU A 196 13.20 1.87 0.26
C LEU A 196 13.51 1.87 -1.24
N LEU A 197 13.35 2.99 -1.96
CA LEU A 197 13.73 3.08 -3.39
C LEU A 197 15.19 2.72 -3.64
N HIS A 198 16.10 3.15 -2.75
CA HIS A 198 17.52 2.81 -2.86
C HIS A 198 17.83 1.33 -2.63
N LEU A 199 16.94 0.60 -1.94
CA LEU A 199 17.06 -0.85 -1.72
C LEU A 199 16.38 -1.68 -2.82
N LEU A 200 15.52 -1.08 -3.64
CA LEU A 200 14.85 -1.77 -4.73
C LEU A 200 15.86 -2.06 -5.86
N PRO A 201 15.81 -3.24 -6.49
CA PRO A 201 16.65 -3.52 -7.65
C PRO A 201 16.28 -2.56 -8.79
N ALA A 202 17.31 -2.12 -9.53
CA ALA A 202 17.12 -1.37 -10.77
C ALA A 202 16.18 -2.17 -11.68
N SER A 203 15.11 -1.52 -12.15
CA SER A 203 14.13 -2.14 -13.02
C SER A 203 14.67 -2.16 -14.45
N ASP A 204 15.71 -2.94 -14.73
CA ASP A 204 16.43 -2.95 -16.01
C ASP A 204 15.61 -3.48 -17.21
N ASP A 205 14.35 -3.88 -17.02
CA ASP A 205 13.52 -4.53 -18.06
C ASP A 205 12.28 -3.73 -18.53
N ALA A 206 12.20 -2.42 -18.31
CA ALA A 206 11.11 -1.60 -18.85
C ALA A 206 11.64 -0.57 -19.86
N PRO A 207 11.23 -0.61 -21.14
CA PRO A 207 11.49 0.49 -22.06
C PRO A 207 10.93 1.77 -21.44
N ASP A 208 11.76 2.80 -21.42
CA ASP A 208 11.54 4.09 -20.79
C ASP A 208 10.41 4.84 -21.52
N LEU A 209 9.17 4.45 -21.24
CA LEU A 209 7.99 5.19 -21.64
C LEU A 209 7.74 6.23 -20.55
N ASP A 210 8.44 7.36 -20.66
CA ASP A 210 8.17 8.58 -19.91
C ASP A 210 6.83 9.18 -20.37
N VAL A 211 5.74 8.49 -20.00
CA VAL A 211 4.38 9.01 -20.09
C VAL A 211 4.04 9.51 -18.70
N SER A 212 4.50 10.73 -18.38
CA SER A 212 4.21 11.38 -17.11
C SER A 212 2.73 11.20 -16.73
N ALA A 213 2.52 10.57 -15.58
CA ALA A 213 1.26 9.91 -15.18
C ALA A 213 0.13 10.87 -14.76
N THR A 214 0.11 12.12 -15.25
CA THR A 214 -0.94 13.10 -14.94
C THR A 214 -1.73 13.58 -16.16
N ALA A 215 -1.18 13.47 -17.37
CA ALA A 215 -1.91 13.86 -18.57
C ALA A 215 -2.88 12.75 -19.01
N ASN A 216 -4.16 13.09 -19.14
CA ASN A 216 -5.16 12.18 -19.72
C ASN A 216 -4.69 11.81 -21.14
N PRO A 217 -4.61 10.52 -21.52
CA PRO A 217 -4.08 10.10 -22.82
C PRO A 217 -4.84 10.70 -24.01
N ARG A 218 -6.12 11.06 -23.84
CA ARG A 218 -6.85 11.81 -24.87
C ARG A 218 -6.36 13.24 -25.04
N THR A 219 -5.95 13.88 -23.95
CA THR A 219 -5.40 15.24 -23.97
C THR A 219 -4.09 15.23 -24.75
N LEU A 220 -3.20 14.27 -24.49
CA LEU A 220 -1.95 14.13 -25.26
C LEU A 220 -2.19 13.92 -26.75
N LEU A 221 -3.13 13.03 -27.14
CA LEU A 221 -3.50 12.84 -28.55
C LEU A 221 -4.07 14.12 -29.19
N ASN A 222 -4.84 14.90 -28.45
CA ASN A 222 -5.35 16.18 -28.94
C ASN A 222 -4.24 17.23 -29.09
N GLU A 223 -3.27 17.25 -28.16
CA GLU A 223 -2.09 18.11 -28.25
C GLU A 223 -1.25 17.79 -29.49
N LEU A 224 -1.06 16.50 -29.82
CA LEU A 224 -0.39 16.07 -31.06
C LEU A 224 -1.15 16.50 -32.34
N VAL A 225 -2.49 16.55 -32.30
CA VAL A 225 -3.28 17.11 -33.40
C VAL A 225 -3.11 18.63 -33.48
N GLN A 226 -3.07 19.31 -32.34
CA GLN A 226 -2.88 20.76 -32.28
C GLN A 226 -1.46 21.21 -32.67
N SER A 227 -0.42 20.43 -32.37
CA SER A 227 0.95 20.70 -32.80
C SER A 227 1.18 20.41 -34.29
N GLY A 228 0.26 19.70 -34.95
CA GLY A 228 0.36 19.30 -36.35
C GLY A 228 1.16 18.01 -36.58
N GLU A 229 1.53 17.29 -35.52
CA GLU A 229 2.17 15.97 -35.62
C GLU A 229 1.18 14.90 -36.11
N LEU A 230 -0.09 15.06 -35.75
CA LEU A 230 -1.20 14.27 -36.29
C LEU A 230 -2.14 15.18 -37.09
N ALA A 231 -2.55 14.74 -38.27
CA ALA A 231 -3.60 15.40 -39.04
C ALA A 231 -4.98 15.23 -38.38
N ALA A 232 -5.24 14.07 -37.77
CA ALA A 232 -6.47 13.80 -37.02
C ALA A 232 -6.28 12.62 -36.06
N CYS A 233 -7.07 12.60 -34.98
CA CYS A 233 -7.14 11.46 -34.05
C CYS A 233 -8.58 11.26 -33.57
N ARG A 234 -8.99 9.99 -33.45
CA ARG A 234 -10.34 9.59 -33.03
C ARG A 234 -10.28 8.34 -32.15
N VAL A 235 -10.99 8.36 -31.02
CA VAL A 235 -11.14 7.21 -30.12
C VAL A 235 -12.60 7.05 -29.74
N ASP A 236 -13.23 5.97 -30.17
CA ASP A 236 -14.66 5.71 -29.95
C ASP A 236 -14.93 4.35 -29.33
N VAL A 237 -16.07 4.27 -28.66
CA VAL A 237 -16.65 3.01 -28.20
C VAL A 237 -17.35 2.32 -29.37
N THR A 238 -16.80 1.19 -29.83
CA THR A 238 -17.31 0.40 -30.95
C THR A 238 -18.29 -0.69 -30.53
N GLY A 239 -18.32 -1.06 -29.23
CA GLY A 239 -19.21 -2.11 -28.75
C GLY A 239 -19.58 -2.01 -27.27
N ARG A 240 -20.71 -2.63 -26.93
CA ARG A 240 -21.13 -2.91 -25.56
C ARG A 240 -21.55 -4.38 -25.48
N SER A 241 -21.02 -5.11 -24.50
CA SER A 241 -21.34 -6.52 -24.24
C SER A 241 -21.57 -6.75 -22.75
N GLY A 242 -21.98 -7.97 -22.38
CA GLY A 242 -22.25 -8.34 -20.99
C GLY A 242 -23.64 -7.91 -20.50
N PRO A 243 -24.03 -8.35 -19.29
CA PRO A 243 -25.34 -8.06 -18.72
C PRO A 243 -25.45 -6.58 -18.30
N ASP A 244 -26.67 -6.06 -18.17
CA ASP A 244 -26.90 -4.65 -17.84
C ASP A 244 -26.31 -4.22 -16.49
N HIS A 245 -26.21 -5.16 -15.53
CA HIS A 245 -25.59 -4.92 -14.23
C HIS A 245 -24.05 -5.02 -14.25
N ALA A 246 -23.44 -5.49 -15.34
CA ALA A 246 -21.99 -5.57 -15.51
C ALA A 246 -21.60 -5.41 -16.99
N PRO A 247 -21.87 -4.25 -17.60
CA PRO A 247 -21.57 -4.03 -19.01
C PRO A 247 -20.05 -3.94 -19.23
N ARG A 248 -19.59 -4.48 -20.35
CA ARG A 248 -18.25 -4.27 -20.87
C ARG A 248 -18.33 -3.39 -22.11
N PHE A 249 -17.39 -2.47 -22.24
CA PHE A 249 -17.31 -1.53 -23.37
C PHE A 249 -16.05 -1.83 -24.15
N THR A 250 -16.17 -1.88 -25.47
CA THR A 250 -15.04 -2.01 -26.38
C THR A 250 -14.81 -0.66 -27.06
N ALA A 251 -13.56 -0.19 -27.08
CA ALA A 251 -13.17 1.03 -27.76
C ALA A 251 -11.99 0.81 -28.71
N GLU A 252 -11.96 1.57 -29.80
CA GLU A 252 -10.92 1.55 -30.83
C GLU A 252 -10.39 2.96 -31.07
N GLY A 253 -9.10 3.07 -31.38
CA GLY A 253 -8.41 4.32 -31.64
C GLY A 253 -7.80 4.33 -33.05
N VAL A 254 -7.95 5.44 -33.76
CA VAL A 254 -7.39 5.68 -35.08
C VAL A 254 -6.70 7.04 -35.10
N ALA A 255 -5.47 7.10 -35.61
CA ALA A 255 -4.72 8.34 -35.83
C ALA A 255 -4.29 8.43 -37.30
N ARG A 256 -4.31 9.65 -37.85
CA ARG A 256 -3.87 9.96 -39.22
C ARG A 256 -2.75 10.98 -39.16
N PHE A 257 -1.69 10.72 -39.91
CA PHE A 257 -0.52 11.60 -40.02
C PHE A 257 -0.67 12.61 -41.18
N PRO A 258 0.13 13.69 -41.21
CA PRO A 258 0.11 14.68 -42.28
C PRO A 258 0.40 14.13 -43.69
N ASP A 259 1.14 13.01 -43.79
CA ASP A 259 1.43 12.32 -45.05
C ASP A 259 0.26 11.48 -45.58
N GLY A 260 -0.86 11.43 -44.84
CA GLY A 260 -2.05 10.65 -45.16
C GLY A 260 -2.03 9.21 -44.66
N SER A 261 -0.93 8.75 -44.05
CA SER A 261 -0.87 7.43 -43.42
C SER A 261 -1.80 7.35 -42.21
N GLU A 262 -2.35 6.16 -41.95
CA GLU A 262 -3.31 5.92 -40.88
C GLU A 262 -2.87 4.71 -40.06
N VAL A 263 -2.85 4.88 -38.74
CA VAL A 263 -2.55 3.80 -37.79
C VAL A 263 -3.78 3.53 -36.93
N ARG A 264 -3.99 2.24 -36.61
CA ARG A 264 -5.11 1.78 -35.79
C ARG A 264 -4.60 0.97 -34.62
N ALA A 265 -5.08 1.32 -33.43
CA ALA A 265 -4.88 0.50 -32.24
C ALA A 265 -5.85 -0.68 -32.26
N ALA A 266 -5.43 -1.80 -31.69
CA ALA A 266 -6.32 -2.94 -31.45
C ALA A 266 -7.50 -2.53 -30.54
N PRO A 267 -8.67 -3.18 -30.64
CA PRO A 267 -9.80 -2.89 -29.77
C PRO A 267 -9.49 -3.25 -28.30
N PHE A 268 -9.86 -2.37 -27.37
CA PHE A 268 -9.70 -2.59 -25.92
C PHE A 268 -11.03 -2.65 -25.19
N ALA A 269 -11.20 -3.67 -24.34
CA ALA A 269 -12.37 -3.85 -23.50
C ALA A 269 -12.14 -3.30 -22.07
N GLY A 270 -13.10 -2.53 -21.54
CA GLY A 270 -13.08 -2.01 -20.16
C GLY A 270 -14.42 -2.21 -19.45
N ALA A 271 -14.43 -2.13 -18.11
CA ALA A 271 -15.65 -2.23 -17.29
C ALA A 271 -16.49 -0.94 -17.34
N SER A 272 -15.91 0.15 -17.85
CA SER A 272 -16.62 1.40 -18.11
C SER A 272 -16.21 2.00 -19.46
N LYS A 273 -17.06 2.86 -20.04
CA LYS A 273 -16.72 3.62 -21.26
C LYS A 273 -15.41 4.39 -21.10
N ARG A 274 -15.22 5.03 -19.93
CA ARG A 274 -14.02 5.82 -19.61
C ARG A 274 -12.76 4.97 -19.62
N GLU A 275 -12.82 3.77 -19.04
CA GLU A 275 -11.70 2.83 -18.99
C GLU A 275 -11.34 2.29 -20.37
N ALA A 276 -12.33 1.84 -21.15
CA ALA A 276 -12.11 1.33 -22.50
C ALA A 276 -11.47 2.39 -23.41
N VAL A 277 -12.02 3.60 -23.40
CA VAL A 277 -11.49 4.75 -24.16
C VAL A 277 -10.09 5.13 -23.69
N GLY A 278 -9.83 5.15 -22.37
CA GLY A 278 -8.51 5.45 -21.83
C GLY A 278 -7.46 4.41 -22.22
N ALA A 279 -7.83 3.13 -22.25
CA ALA A 279 -6.95 2.04 -22.69
C ALA A 279 -6.65 2.13 -24.20
N ALA A 280 -7.68 2.33 -25.03
CA ALA A 280 -7.51 2.50 -26.47
C ALA A 280 -6.65 3.73 -26.82
N ALA A 281 -6.85 4.85 -26.12
CA ALA A 281 -6.03 6.05 -26.31
C ALA A 281 -4.55 5.82 -25.94
N ARG A 282 -4.26 5.14 -24.82
CA ARG A 282 -2.88 4.78 -24.46
C ARG A 282 -2.22 3.88 -25.48
N ALA A 283 -2.93 2.87 -25.97
CA ALA A 283 -2.40 1.97 -26.99
C ALA A 283 -2.10 2.71 -28.30
N LEU A 284 -2.97 3.63 -28.71
CA LEU A 284 -2.74 4.46 -29.89
C LEU A 284 -1.52 5.37 -29.73
N LEU A 285 -1.33 5.99 -28.55
CA LEU A 285 -0.14 6.80 -28.25
C LEU A 285 1.16 6.00 -28.41
N VAL A 286 1.21 4.76 -27.91
CA VAL A 286 2.39 3.89 -28.05
C VAL A 286 2.72 3.63 -29.52
N ILE A 287 1.71 3.41 -30.38
CA ILE A 287 1.92 3.20 -31.82
C ILE A 287 2.47 4.48 -32.48
N VAL A 288 1.84 5.63 -32.21
CA VAL A 288 2.24 6.92 -32.78
C VAL A 288 3.66 7.31 -32.38
N GLN A 289 4.02 7.09 -31.11
CA GLN A 289 5.37 7.37 -30.60
C GLN A 289 6.40 6.36 -31.09
N GLY A 290 6.02 5.09 -31.28
CA GLY A 290 6.90 4.04 -31.78
C GLY A 290 7.30 4.21 -33.25
N ASP A 291 6.40 4.68 -34.12
CA ASP A 291 6.70 4.91 -35.54
C ASP A 291 7.60 6.13 -35.78
N SER A 292 7.61 7.09 -34.85
CA SER A 292 8.45 8.28 -34.92
C SER A 292 9.95 7.97 -34.86
N GLY A 293 10.34 6.78 -34.35
CA GLY A 293 11.74 6.35 -34.24
C GLY A 293 12.26 5.50 -35.41
N SER A 294 11.41 5.09 -36.36
CA SER A 294 11.76 4.09 -37.39
C SER A 294 11.83 4.66 -38.82
N LEU A 295 11.47 5.93 -39.03
CA LEU A 295 11.53 6.58 -40.34
C LEU A 295 12.96 7.03 -40.72
N SER A 296 13.91 6.10 -40.69
CA SER A 296 15.12 6.17 -41.51
C SER A 296 14.72 5.83 -42.95
N MET A 297 14.43 6.87 -43.72
CA MET A 297 14.14 6.81 -45.16
C MET A 297 15.08 5.86 -45.91
N SER A 298 14.54 4.75 -46.41
CA SER A 298 14.99 4.21 -47.69
C SER A 298 13.98 4.69 -48.73
N PRO A 299 14.39 5.51 -49.72
CA PRO A 299 13.49 5.92 -50.77
C PRO A 299 13.08 4.69 -51.57
N ILE A 300 11.78 4.37 -51.56
CA ILE A 300 11.21 3.48 -52.56
C ILE A 300 11.29 4.23 -53.88
N VAL A 301 12.29 3.84 -54.67
CA VAL A 301 12.41 4.16 -56.09
C VAL A 301 11.12 3.69 -56.75
N LYS A 302 10.28 4.63 -57.17
CA LYS A 302 9.22 4.37 -58.14
C LYS A 302 9.90 4.10 -59.48
N ASP A 303 10.16 2.84 -59.78
CA ASP A 303 10.42 2.44 -61.16
C ASP A 303 9.11 2.57 -61.93
N GLY A 304 9.04 3.66 -62.70
CA GLY A 304 8.07 3.82 -63.76
C GLY A 304 8.40 2.84 -64.88
N GLY A 305 7.58 1.79 -64.99
CA GLY A 305 7.52 0.93 -66.16
C GLY A 305 6.18 1.13 -66.86
N ALA A 306 6.05 2.22 -67.61
CA ALA A 306 5.06 2.31 -68.68
C ALA A 306 5.52 1.40 -69.82
N LEU A 307 4.67 0.48 -70.25
CA LEU A 307 4.79 -0.17 -71.56
C LEU A 307 3.39 -0.32 -72.12
N ASP A 308 3.09 0.61 -73.03
CA ASP A 308 2.10 0.48 -74.09
C ASP A 308 2.45 -0.72 -74.99
N ALA A 309 1.47 -1.58 -75.25
CA ALA A 309 1.10 -2.13 -76.57
C ALA A 309 -0.08 -3.09 -76.43
#